data_AF-A0A447STE2-F1
#
_entry.id   AF-A0A447STE2-F1
#
_cell.length_a   1.000
_cell.length_b   1.000
_cell.length_c   1.000
_cell.angle_alpha   90.00
_cell.angle_beta   90.00
_cell.angle_gamma   90.00
#
_symmetry.space_group_name_H-M   'P 1'
#
loop_
_entity.id
_entity.type
_entity.pdbx_description
1 polymer ?
#
loop_
_entity_poly.entity_id
_entity_poly.type
_entity_poly.pdbx_seq_one_letter_code
_entity_poly.pdbx_strand_id
1 'polypeptide(L)'
;MKKYIDEVFTLGHGKLYESDGRHRVNPTEGYGIGGLLQGRKHMLSLTWNALIEAFTRKGDFFDGVGVDSVYLHFHKANEFIGTMALPTFICNDVIKSPNVPMYLENYRKHLVEVFGKAA
;
A
#
# COMPACT_ATOMS: atom_id res chain seq x y z
N MET A 1 -1.77 -1.26 -13.66
CA MET A 1 -2.23 -1.59 -12.30
C MET A 1 -3.61 -1.04 -11.97
N LYS A 2 -3.86 0.28 -12.09
CA LYS A 2 -5.16 0.88 -11.74
C LYS A 2 -6.37 0.19 -12.39
N LYS A 3 -6.32 -0.07 -13.71
CA LYS A 3 -7.36 -0.84 -14.43
C LYS A 3 -7.65 -2.21 -13.80
N TYR A 4 -6.61 -2.93 -13.36
CA TYR A 4 -6.79 -4.22 -12.70
C TYR A 4 -7.54 -4.07 -11.37
N ILE A 5 -7.22 -3.06 -10.56
CA ILE A 5 -7.96 -2.79 -9.33
C ILE A 5 -9.42 -2.44 -9.66
N ASP A 6 -9.63 -1.56 -10.63
CA ASP A 6 -10.97 -1.13 -11.04
C ASP A 6 -11.82 -2.31 -11.53
N GLU A 7 -11.24 -3.23 -12.28
CA GLU A 7 -11.96 -4.41 -12.78
C GLU A 7 -12.13 -5.47 -11.69
N VAL A 8 -11.04 -5.88 -11.04
CA VAL A 8 -11.05 -7.02 -10.11
C VAL A 8 -11.74 -6.68 -8.80
N PHE A 9 -11.52 -5.50 -8.22
CA PHE A 9 -12.17 -5.15 -6.96
C PHE A 9 -13.66 -4.98 -7.19
N THR A 10 -14.06 -4.28 -8.25
CA THR A 10 -15.48 -4.08 -8.60
C THR A 10 -16.20 -5.39 -8.91
N LEU A 11 -15.61 -6.26 -9.73
CA LEU A 11 -16.18 -7.60 -10.00
C LEU A 11 -16.17 -8.50 -8.76
N GLY A 12 -15.34 -8.18 -7.77
CA GLY A 12 -15.26 -8.84 -6.49
C GLY A 12 -16.37 -8.48 -5.51
N HIS A 13 -17.36 -7.67 -5.88
CA HIS A 13 -18.52 -7.41 -5.01
C HIS A 13 -19.19 -8.74 -4.56
N GLY A 14 -19.51 -8.83 -3.27
CA GLY A 14 -20.00 -10.06 -2.61
C GLY A 14 -18.93 -11.11 -2.29
N LYS A 15 -17.65 -10.86 -2.63
CA LYS A 15 -16.52 -11.77 -2.33
C LYS A 15 -15.31 -11.08 -1.70
N LEU A 16 -14.97 -9.88 -2.17
CA LEU A 16 -13.87 -9.04 -1.68
C LEU A 16 -14.40 -7.93 -0.75
N TYR A 17 -15.58 -7.40 -1.05
CA TYR A 17 -16.31 -6.47 -0.19
C TYR A 17 -17.82 -6.66 -0.39
N GLU A 18 -18.61 -6.33 0.63
CA GLU A 18 -20.07 -6.41 0.57
C GLU A 18 -20.69 -5.03 0.30
N SER A 19 -20.14 -3.99 0.92
CA SER A 19 -20.63 -2.61 0.80
C SER A 19 -19.53 -1.62 1.17
N ASP A 20 -19.86 -0.33 1.21
CA ASP A 20 -18.98 0.67 1.80
C ASP A 20 -18.97 0.69 3.34
N GLY A 21 -19.81 -0.13 3.99
CA GLY A 21 -19.88 -0.25 5.45
C GLY A 21 -20.79 0.75 6.16
N ARG A 22 -21.39 1.72 5.44
CA ARG A 22 -22.30 2.69 6.06
C ARG A 22 -23.68 2.09 6.30
N HIS A 23 -24.33 2.51 7.39
CA HIS A 23 -25.68 2.09 7.72
C HIS A 23 -26.69 3.22 7.53
N ARG A 24 -27.91 2.88 7.07
CA ARG A 24 -28.98 3.85 6.81
C ARG A 24 -29.35 4.72 8.03
N VAL A 25 -29.19 4.18 9.24
CA VAL A 25 -29.51 4.87 10.50
C VAL A 25 -28.44 5.88 10.92
N ASN A 26 -27.19 5.72 10.46
CA ASN A 26 -26.12 6.69 10.67
C ASN A 26 -25.28 6.82 9.39
N PRO A 27 -25.78 7.52 8.36
CA PRO A 27 -25.20 7.51 7.02
C PRO A 27 -23.86 8.26 6.90
N THR A 28 -23.46 9.02 7.93
CA THR A 28 -22.21 9.81 7.95
C THR A 28 -21.02 9.04 8.51
N GLU A 29 -21.22 7.83 9.02
CA GLU A 29 -20.19 7.04 9.68
C GLU A 29 -20.03 5.66 9.02
N GLY A 30 -18.86 5.05 9.22
CA GLY A 30 -18.61 3.65 8.81
C GLY A 30 -18.13 3.46 7.38
N TYR A 31 -17.80 4.52 6.63
CA TYR A 31 -17.20 4.32 5.30
C TYR A 31 -15.88 3.55 5.39
N GLY A 32 -15.75 2.50 4.59
CA GLY A 32 -14.55 1.66 4.46
C GLY A 32 -14.52 0.40 5.34
N ILE A 33 -15.58 0.08 6.09
CA ILE A 33 -15.60 -1.12 6.97
C ILE A 33 -16.31 -2.34 6.36
N GLY A 34 -16.84 -2.22 5.14
CA GLY A 34 -17.63 -3.27 4.47
C GLY A 34 -16.84 -4.32 3.68
N GLY A 35 -15.52 -4.37 3.86
CA GLY A 35 -14.66 -5.39 3.24
C GLY A 35 -14.97 -6.81 3.73
N LEU A 36 -14.49 -7.83 3.02
CA LEU A 36 -14.69 -9.25 3.36
C LEU A 36 -13.38 -10.02 3.56
N LEU A 37 -12.23 -9.36 3.42
CA LEU A 37 -10.91 -9.99 3.49
C LEU A 37 -10.15 -9.68 4.78
N GLN A 38 -10.86 -9.44 5.89
CA GLN A 38 -10.24 -9.23 7.20
C GLN A 38 -9.26 -10.38 7.52
N GLY A 39 -8.13 -10.02 8.13
CA GLY A 39 -7.03 -10.94 8.43
C GLY A 39 -6.05 -11.16 7.27
N ARG A 40 -6.38 -10.77 6.04
CA ARG A 40 -5.41 -10.72 4.93
C ARG A 40 -4.59 -9.44 5.00
N LYS A 41 -3.41 -9.48 4.39
CA LYS A 41 -2.46 -8.37 4.37
C LYS A 41 -2.04 -8.03 2.95
N HIS A 42 -1.67 -6.77 2.71
CA HIS A 42 -1.09 -6.30 1.45
C HIS A 42 0.22 -5.57 1.73
N MET A 43 1.16 -5.61 0.79
CA MET A 43 2.46 -4.94 0.89
C MET A 43 2.75 -4.23 -0.43
N LEU A 44 3.31 -3.02 -0.38
CA LEU A 44 3.77 -2.32 -1.57
C LEU A 44 5.27 -2.52 -1.73
N SER A 45 5.70 -2.91 -2.93
CA SER A 45 7.11 -2.98 -3.33
C SER A 45 7.29 -2.08 -4.55
N LEU A 46 7.99 -0.96 -4.36
CA LEU A 46 7.99 0.17 -5.28
C LEU A 46 9.40 0.44 -5.84
N THR A 47 9.46 1.02 -7.03
CA THR A 47 10.71 1.52 -7.64
C THR A 47 10.51 2.94 -8.15
N TRP A 48 11.32 3.88 -7.70
CA TRP A 48 11.23 5.29 -8.04
C TRP A 48 12.59 5.86 -8.45
N ASN A 49 12.58 6.80 -9.39
CA ASN A 49 13.77 7.60 -9.69
C ASN A 49 13.97 8.76 -8.69
N ALA A 50 12.95 9.15 -7.93
CA ALA A 50 13.14 10.16 -6.90
C ALA A 50 14.03 9.60 -5.77
N LEU A 51 14.86 10.48 -5.20
CA LEU A 51 15.57 10.22 -3.95
C LEU A 51 14.57 10.08 -2.78
N ILE A 52 14.97 9.40 -1.70
CA ILE A 52 14.08 9.16 -0.56
C ILE A 52 13.72 10.47 0.17
N GLU A 53 14.62 11.45 0.15
CA GLU A 53 14.43 12.78 0.75
C GLU A 53 13.26 13.54 0.13
N ALA A 54 12.93 13.29 -1.15
CA ALA A 54 11.76 13.91 -1.78
C ALA A 54 10.46 13.56 -1.05
N PHE A 55 10.43 12.40 -0.36
CA PHE A 55 9.30 11.91 0.42
C PHE A 55 9.39 12.30 1.90
N THR A 56 10.58 12.38 2.48
CA THR A 56 10.77 12.49 3.94
C THR A 56 11.21 13.88 4.42
N ARG A 57 11.81 14.70 3.56
CA ARG A 57 12.26 16.04 3.92
C ARG A 57 11.15 17.07 3.71
N LYS A 58 10.81 17.80 4.78
CA LYS A 58 9.86 18.91 4.71
C LYS A 58 10.37 20.01 3.78
N GLY A 59 9.48 20.61 2.98
CA GLY A 59 9.82 21.62 1.98
C GLY A 59 10.30 21.07 0.62
N ASP A 60 10.57 19.76 0.52
CA ASP A 60 10.75 19.09 -0.77
C ASP A 60 9.37 18.78 -1.42
N PHE A 61 9.37 18.13 -2.59
CA PHE A 61 8.19 17.97 -3.45
C PHE A 61 6.97 17.34 -2.76
N PHE A 62 7.16 16.31 -1.93
CA PHE A 62 6.06 15.70 -1.16
C PHE A 62 5.94 16.27 0.25
N ASP A 63 6.64 17.34 0.58
CA ASP A 63 6.60 18.04 1.87
C ASP A 63 6.79 17.15 3.11
N GLY A 64 7.59 16.09 2.97
CA GLY A 64 7.91 15.19 4.09
C GLY A 64 6.77 14.26 4.55
N VAL A 65 5.71 14.09 3.76
CA VAL A 65 4.56 13.24 4.15
C VAL A 65 4.87 11.74 4.17
N GLY A 66 5.99 11.32 3.58
CA GLY A 66 6.41 9.93 3.48
C GLY A 66 5.79 9.19 2.29
N VAL A 67 6.34 7.99 2.00
CA VAL A 67 5.95 7.17 0.84
C VAL A 67 4.50 6.70 0.95
N ASP A 68 4.09 6.18 2.11
CA ASP A 68 2.74 5.62 2.28
C ASP A 68 1.64 6.69 2.13
N SER A 69 1.92 7.94 2.50
CA SER A 69 0.99 9.06 2.30
C SER A 69 0.84 9.42 0.82
N VAL A 70 1.92 9.35 0.03
CA VAL A 70 1.85 9.49 -1.44
C VAL A 70 1.00 8.36 -2.05
N TYR A 71 1.05 7.17 -1.46
CA TYR A 71 0.26 6.00 -1.86
C TYR A 71 -1.03 5.81 -1.06
N LEU A 72 -1.51 6.83 -0.33
CA LEU A 72 -2.67 6.71 0.56
C LEU A 72 -3.89 6.14 -0.17
N HIS A 73 -4.15 6.63 -1.38
CA HIS A 73 -5.25 6.16 -2.22
C HIS A 73 -5.16 4.66 -2.56
N PHE A 74 -3.94 4.14 -2.74
CA PHE A 74 -3.69 2.73 -3.03
C PHE A 74 -3.85 1.87 -1.78
N HIS A 75 -3.35 2.34 -0.62
CA HIS A 75 -3.60 1.68 0.67
C HIS A 75 -5.10 1.62 0.95
N LYS A 76 -5.83 2.74 0.79
CA LYS A 76 -7.26 2.80 1.07
C LYS A 76 -8.10 1.92 0.14
N ALA A 77 -7.71 1.75 -1.11
CA ALA A 77 -8.38 0.79 -2.00
C ALA A 77 -8.28 -0.65 -1.49
N ASN A 78 -7.12 -1.05 -0.94
CA ASN A 78 -6.92 -2.39 -0.38
C ASN A 78 -7.58 -2.53 1.02
N GLU A 79 -7.46 -1.51 1.86
CA GLU A 79 -8.14 -1.49 3.18
C GLU A 79 -9.67 -1.53 3.05
N PHE A 80 -10.22 -0.94 1.99
CA PHE A 80 -11.67 -0.99 1.71
C PHE A 80 -12.19 -2.42 1.51
N ILE A 81 -11.38 -3.31 0.90
CA ILE A 81 -11.72 -4.74 0.79
C ILE A 81 -11.34 -5.53 2.06
N GLY A 82 -10.84 -4.86 3.09
CA GLY A 82 -10.61 -5.40 4.43
C GLY A 82 -9.19 -5.86 4.72
N THR A 83 -8.21 -5.61 3.84
CA THR A 83 -6.82 -6.00 4.10
C THR A 83 -6.08 -5.00 4.99
N MET A 84 -5.00 -5.45 5.63
CA MET A 84 -4.11 -4.58 6.41
C MET A 84 -2.74 -4.40 5.73
N ALA A 85 -2.23 -3.18 5.76
CA ALA A 85 -0.93 -2.87 5.18
C ALA A 85 0.21 -3.51 5.99
N LEU A 86 1.16 -4.09 5.28
CA LEU A 86 2.51 -4.41 5.75
C LEU A 86 3.45 -3.25 5.42
N PRO A 87 4.63 -3.18 6.09
CA PRO A 87 5.63 -2.15 5.80
C PRO A 87 5.95 -2.09 4.30
N THR A 88 5.92 -0.89 3.72
CA THR A 88 6.26 -0.67 2.31
C THR A 88 7.76 -0.83 2.08
N PHE A 89 8.12 -1.45 0.97
CA PHE A 89 9.49 -1.49 0.44
C PHE A 89 9.61 -0.56 -0.78
N ILE A 90 10.69 0.21 -0.86
CA ILE A 90 10.94 1.10 -2.00
C ILE A 90 12.43 1.13 -2.35
N CYS A 91 12.72 1.09 -3.65
CA CYS A 91 14.03 1.44 -4.20
C CYS A 91 13.98 2.85 -4.80
N ASN A 92 14.95 3.70 -4.44
CA ASN A 92 15.06 5.08 -4.89
C ASN A 92 16.25 5.28 -5.84
N ASP A 93 16.20 6.37 -6.61
CA ASP A 93 17.22 6.78 -7.59
C ASP A 93 17.61 5.71 -8.62
N VAL A 94 16.66 4.84 -8.97
CA VAL A 94 16.92 3.61 -9.74
C VAL A 94 17.36 3.82 -11.19
N ILE A 95 17.27 5.05 -11.73
CA ILE A 95 17.74 5.36 -13.09
C ILE A 95 19.09 6.11 -13.06
N LYS A 96 19.26 7.10 -12.19
CA LYS A 96 20.51 7.89 -12.16
C LYS A 96 21.64 7.20 -11.38
N SER A 97 21.30 6.40 -10.37
CA SER A 97 22.27 5.66 -9.55
C SER A 97 21.81 4.22 -9.29
N PRO A 98 21.67 3.39 -10.34
CA PRO A 98 21.15 2.03 -10.20
C PRO A 98 22.12 1.14 -9.41
N ASN A 99 21.61 0.45 -8.38
CA ASN A 99 22.35 -0.55 -7.62
C ASN A 99 21.50 -1.81 -7.36
N VAL A 100 21.33 -2.63 -8.40
CA VAL A 100 20.50 -3.85 -8.36
C VAL A 100 20.94 -4.85 -7.29
N PRO A 101 22.24 -5.15 -7.09
CA PRO A 101 22.66 -6.06 -6.02
C PRO A 101 22.22 -5.60 -4.63
N MET A 102 22.34 -4.30 -4.34
CA MET A 102 21.89 -3.73 -3.06
C MET A 102 20.36 -3.80 -2.93
N TYR A 103 19.61 -3.52 -3.99
CA TYR A 103 18.15 -3.62 -3.98
C TYR A 103 17.67 -5.05 -3.68
N LEU A 104 18.30 -6.05 -4.30
CA LEU A 104 17.98 -7.46 -4.07
C LEU A 104 18.27 -7.86 -2.62
N GLU A 105 19.41 -7.47 -2.07
CA GLU A 105 19.76 -7.80 -0.69
C GLU A 105 18.84 -7.10 0.32
N ASN A 106 18.54 -5.82 0.11
CA ASN A 106 17.62 -5.07 0.97
C ASN A 106 16.20 -5.63 0.89
N TYR A 107 15.73 -5.99 -0.30
CA TYR A 107 14.41 -6.59 -0.46
C TYR A 107 14.32 -7.96 0.22
N ARG A 108 15.36 -8.79 0.09
CA ARG A 108 15.45 -10.08 0.77
C ARG A 108 15.39 -9.91 2.29
N LYS A 109 16.15 -8.97 2.86
CA LYS A 109 16.11 -8.65 4.30
C LYS A 109 14.70 -8.21 4.72
N HIS A 110 14.09 -7.29 3.98
CA HIS A 110 12.75 -6.82 4.24
C HIS A 110 11.71 -7.96 4.23
N LEU A 111 11.76 -8.85 3.23
CA LEU A 111 10.87 -10.01 3.18
C LEU A 111 11.08 -10.97 4.35
N VAL A 112 12.32 -11.17 4.81
CA VAL A 112 12.61 -11.97 6.00
C VAL A 112 12.08 -11.30 7.27
N GLU A 113 12.19 -9.98 7.40
CA GLU A 113 11.64 -9.24 8.54
C GLU A 113 10.11 -9.30 8.59
N VAL A 114 9.46 -9.21 7.43
CA VAL A 114 7.99 -9.15 7.32
C VAL A 114 7.34 -10.53 7.35
N PHE A 115 7.97 -11.54 6.74
CA PHE A 115 7.38 -12.88 6.54
C PHE A 115 8.20 -14.02 7.13
N GLY A 116 9.44 -13.78 7.55
CA GLY A 116 10.23 -14.76 8.28
C GLY A 116 9.53 -15.07 9.59
N LYS A 117 9.28 -16.36 9.84
CA LYS A 117 8.65 -16.83 11.09
C LYS A 117 9.42 -16.26 12.28
N ALA A 118 8.71 -15.79 13.31
CA ALA A 118 9.25 -15.90 14.66
C ALA A 118 9.51 -17.39 14.90
N ALA A 119 10.76 -17.74 15.21
CA ALA A 119 11.13 -19.09 15.61
C ALA A 119 10.30 -19.52 16.83
#